data_AF-A0ABD7QTF6-F1
#
_entry.id   AF-A0ABD7QTF6-F1
#
_cell.length_a   1.000
_cell.length_b   1.000
_cell.length_c   1.000
_cell.angle_alpha   90.00
_cell.angle_beta   90.00
_cell.angle_gamma   90.00
#
_symmetry.space_group_name_H-M   'P 1'
#
loop_
_entity.id
_entity.type
_entity.pdbx_description
1 polymer ?
#
loop_
_entity_poly.entity_id
_entity_poly.type
_entity_poly.pdbx_seq_one_letter_code
_entity_poly.pdbx_strand_id
1 'polypeptide(L)'
;MRHTSRTARIAATTLAAIGILTVVTACSGTGGDEPTKKPTASSSAKADDRFSTPPADIQKATAECADGKVVIDQSNKDVTVGDCASVEITASNAVVHLGKVDALVMSGTINDVDAKEIGKVTVSGNGNRVTTDGKPKVTDKGAENLFVTR
;
A
#
# COMPACT_ATOMS: atom_id res chain seq x y z
N MET A 1 -42.82 -19.06 -17.88
CA MET A 1 -43.98 -18.73 -17.00
C MET A 1 -43.41 -18.14 -15.71
N ARG A 2 -43.22 -16.82 -15.67
CA ARG A 2 -43.94 -15.87 -14.78
C ARG A 2 -44.01 -16.31 -13.31
N HIS A 3 -43.09 -15.79 -12.51
CA HIS A 3 -43.41 -15.37 -11.14
C HIS A 3 -43.21 -13.85 -11.04
N THR A 4 -44.26 -13.21 -10.54
CA THR A 4 -44.47 -11.78 -10.39
C THR A 4 -44.35 -11.44 -8.91
N SER A 5 -43.65 -10.35 -8.56
CA SER A 5 -43.78 -9.53 -7.33
C SER A 5 -42.89 -8.30 -7.55
N ARG A 6 -43.33 -7.09 -7.96
CA ARG A 6 -44.22 -6.05 -7.38
C ARG A 6 -43.76 -5.45 -6.03
N THR A 7 -43.32 -4.17 -6.10
CA THR A 7 -43.44 -3.05 -5.12
C THR A 7 -42.65 -3.16 -3.80
N ALA A 8 -42.07 -2.10 -3.21
CA ALA A 8 -42.57 -0.73 -3.05
C ALA A 8 -41.47 0.36 -2.97
N ARG A 9 -41.86 1.59 -3.33
CA ARG A 9 -41.20 2.87 -2.99
C ARG A 9 -41.51 3.25 -1.53
N ILE A 10 -40.86 4.32 -1.00
CA ILE A 10 -41.08 5.13 0.24
C ILE A 10 -39.76 5.15 1.05
N ALA A 11 -39.21 6.23 1.61
CA ALA A 11 -39.43 7.68 1.57
C ALA A 11 -38.21 8.38 2.20
N ALA A 12 -38.10 9.69 1.96
CA ALA A 12 -37.08 10.62 2.48
C ALA A 12 -37.32 11.05 3.94
N THR A 13 -36.23 11.44 4.64
CA THR A 13 -36.17 12.38 5.80
C THR A 13 -34.70 12.86 5.94
N THR A 14 -34.27 14.06 5.49
CA THR A 14 -34.31 15.41 6.10
C THR A 14 -33.49 15.65 7.38
N LEU A 15 -32.53 16.58 7.24
CA LEU A 15 -31.98 17.59 8.17
C LEU A 15 -31.32 17.18 9.52
N ALA A 16 -30.06 17.62 9.71
CA ALA A 16 -29.70 18.58 10.75
C ALA A 16 -28.29 19.16 10.50
N ALA A 17 -28.18 20.49 10.50
CA ALA A 17 -26.96 21.28 10.36
C ALA A 17 -26.60 21.93 11.70
N ILE A 18 -25.34 21.81 12.17
CA ILE A 18 -24.67 22.62 13.21
C ILE A 18 -23.16 22.39 12.95
N GLY A 19 -22.25 23.31 12.62
CA GLY A 19 -22.17 24.76 12.80
C GLY A 19 -21.36 25.10 14.05
N ILE A 20 -20.04 25.32 13.96
CA ILE A 20 -19.25 26.22 14.84
C ILE A 20 -17.94 26.60 14.13
N LEU A 21 -17.79 27.91 13.90
CA LEU A 21 -16.55 28.60 13.55
C LEU A 21 -15.68 28.78 14.80
N THR A 22 -14.36 28.58 14.69
CA THR A 22 -13.38 29.24 15.56
C THR A 22 -12.11 29.62 14.81
N VAL A 23 -12.11 30.88 14.36
CA VAL A 23 -11.05 31.91 14.38
C VAL A 23 -9.60 31.51 14.04
N VAL A 24 -9.13 31.98 12.89
CA VAL A 24 -7.71 32.10 12.53
C VAL A 24 -7.16 33.37 13.18
N THR A 25 -6.42 33.24 14.28
CA THR A 25 -5.67 34.36 14.85
C THR A 25 -4.30 34.41 14.20
N ALA A 26 -4.20 35.19 13.13
CA ALA A 26 -2.94 35.67 12.59
C ALA A 26 -2.36 36.73 13.55
N CYS A 27 -1.16 36.49 14.07
CA CYS A 27 -0.35 37.54 14.68
C CYS A 27 1.03 37.54 14.03
N SER A 28 1.18 38.40 13.03
CA SER A 28 2.49 38.86 12.57
C SER A 28 2.75 40.25 13.14
N GLY A 29 3.83 40.34 13.91
CA GLY A 29 4.67 41.54 14.01
C GLY A 29 4.28 42.61 15.02
N THR A 30 5.13 42.80 16.05
CA THR A 30 5.94 44.03 16.23
C THR A 30 6.64 44.03 17.60
N GLY A 31 7.98 44.08 17.57
CA GLY A 31 8.79 44.95 18.42
C GLY A 31 9.31 44.43 19.78
N GLY A 32 10.64 44.39 19.92
CA GLY A 32 11.33 44.72 21.17
C GLY A 32 12.34 43.70 21.74
N ASP A 33 13.61 43.85 21.34
CA ASP A 33 14.87 43.58 22.10
C ASP A 33 14.74 43.89 23.62
N GLU A 34 15.33 43.22 24.63
CA GLU A 34 16.43 42.24 24.76
C GLU A 34 16.44 41.67 26.23
N PRO A 35 17.52 41.04 26.76
CA PRO A 35 17.62 39.63 27.15
C PRO A 35 17.26 39.32 28.62
N THR A 36 16.58 38.20 28.90
CA THR A 36 16.54 37.68 30.29
C THR A 36 16.42 36.16 30.35
N LYS A 37 17.49 35.54 30.86
CA LYS A 37 17.59 34.20 31.48
C LYS A 37 17.09 33.00 30.65
N LYS A 38 18.04 32.32 30.00
CA LYS A 38 17.89 30.94 29.52
C LYS A 38 17.48 30.04 30.70
N PRO A 39 16.31 29.38 30.69
CA PRO A 39 16.02 28.34 31.68
C PRO A 39 16.87 27.12 31.34
N THR A 40 17.82 26.79 32.22
CA THR A 40 18.38 25.43 32.27
C THR A 40 17.30 24.53 32.85
N ALA A 41 16.53 23.87 31.98
CA ALA A 41 15.78 22.69 32.33
C ALA A 41 16.61 21.48 31.88
N SER A 42 17.55 21.06 32.72
CA SER A 42 18.18 19.75 32.58
C SER A 42 17.27 18.72 33.24
N SER A 43 16.28 18.26 32.49
CA SER A 43 15.49 17.09 32.83
C SER A 43 15.98 15.96 31.93
N SER A 44 17.09 15.33 32.31
CA SER A 44 17.48 14.04 31.73
C SER A 44 16.52 12.97 32.24
N ALA A 45 15.33 12.90 31.64
CA ALA A 45 14.57 11.67 31.63
C ALA A 45 15.43 10.64 30.88
N LYS A 46 15.80 9.54 31.54
CA LYS A 46 16.37 8.41 30.82
C LYS A 46 15.30 7.93 29.84
N ALA A 47 15.57 8.07 28.55
CA ALA A 47 14.71 7.50 27.53
C ALA A 47 14.64 5.99 27.78
N ASP A 48 13.42 5.49 27.90
CA ASP A 48 13.17 4.05 27.96
C ASP A 48 13.43 3.50 26.55
N ASP A 49 14.50 2.71 26.40
CA ASP A 49 14.97 2.20 25.10
C ASP A 49 14.02 1.18 24.45
N ARG A 50 12.84 0.90 25.04
CA ARG A 50 11.85 -0.04 24.50
C ARG A 50 11.22 0.40 23.17
N PHE A 51 11.40 1.65 22.76
CA PHE A 51 10.96 2.17 21.45
C PHE A 51 12.11 2.50 20.49
N SER A 52 13.36 2.26 20.91
CA SER A 52 14.55 2.63 20.13
C SER A 52 15.08 1.50 19.24
N THR A 53 14.44 0.32 19.23
CA THR A 53 14.77 -0.72 18.26
C THR A 53 14.07 -0.39 16.94
N PRO A 54 14.82 -0.08 15.86
CA PRO A 54 14.23 0.06 14.54
C PRO A 54 13.44 -1.22 14.24
N PRO A 55 12.29 -1.12 13.54
CA PRO A 55 11.59 -2.32 13.08
C PRO A 55 12.57 -3.23 12.34
N ALA A 56 12.44 -4.54 12.55
CA ALA A 56 13.32 -5.52 11.91
C ALA A 56 13.32 -5.30 10.39
N ASP A 57 14.51 -5.23 9.79
CA ASP A 57 14.64 -5.14 8.34
C ASP A 57 13.94 -6.34 7.69
N ILE A 58 13.12 -6.07 6.68
CA ILE A 58 12.49 -7.13 5.88
C ILE A 58 13.61 -7.93 5.23
N GLN A 59 13.65 -9.24 5.50
CA GLN A 59 14.70 -10.09 4.96
C GLN A 59 14.61 -10.12 3.43
N LYS A 60 15.73 -9.81 2.78
CA LYS A 60 15.86 -9.80 1.32
C LYS A 60 16.14 -11.20 0.80
N ALA A 61 15.55 -11.52 -0.34
CA ALA A 61 15.77 -12.77 -1.06
C ALA A 61 15.86 -12.49 -2.56
N THR A 62 16.57 -13.36 -3.27
CA THR A 62 16.60 -13.38 -4.73
C THR A 62 16.05 -14.71 -5.18
N ALA A 63 15.10 -14.70 -6.12
CA ALA A 63 14.59 -15.90 -6.74
C ALA A 63 15.00 -15.92 -8.22
N GLU A 64 15.49 -17.06 -8.68
CA GLU A 64 15.96 -17.25 -10.05
C GLU A 64 14.80 -17.67 -10.95
N CYS A 65 14.70 -17.03 -12.13
CA CYS A 65 13.79 -17.47 -13.16
C CYS A 65 14.42 -18.63 -13.95
N ALA A 66 14.10 -19.86 -13.54
CA ALA A 66 14.54 -21.08 -14.21
C ALA A 66 13.54 -21.48 -15.29
N ASP A 67 14.02 -21.81 -16.49
CA ASP A 67 13.18 -22.24 -17.62
C ASP A 67 12.04 -21.25 -17.96
N GLY A 68 12.28 -19.96 -17.72
CA GLY A 68 11.30 -18.90 -17.97
C GLY A 68 10.18 -18.84 -16.93
N LYS A 69 10.29 -19.56 -15.81
CA LYS A 69 9.28 -19.57 -14.74
C LYS A 69 9.89 -19.36 -13.37
N VAL A 70 9.11 -18.78 -12.47
CA VAL A 70 9.45 -18.71 -11.05
C VAL A 70 8.18 -18.73 -10.20
N VAL A 71 8.27 -19.35 -9.03
CA VAL A 71 7.23 -19.31 -8.00
C VAL A 71 7.80 -18.58 -6.78
N ILE A 72 7.09 -17.55 -6.32
CA ILE A 72 7.43 -16.75 -5.16
C ILE A 72 6.45 -17.12 -4.04
N ASP A 73 6.91 -17.96 -3.12
CA ASP A 73 6.16 -18.44 -1.95
C ASP A 73 6.68 -17.83 -0.62
N GLN A 74 7.72 -17.00 -0.69
CA GLN A 74 8.40 -16.44 0.48
C GLN A 74 7.64 -15.24 1.07
N SER A 75 6.75 -15.52 2.03
CA SER A 75 5.96 -14.50 2.73
C SER A 75 6.80 -13.64 3.69
N ASN A 76 6.42 -12.37 3.88
CA ASN A 76 7.14 -11.41 4.74
C ASN A 76 8.61 -11.19 4.31
N LYS A 77 8.87 -11.24 3.00
CA LYS A 77 10.18 -11.01 2.38
C LYS A 77 10.12 -9.90 1.35
N ASP A 78 11.29 -9.34 1.08
CA ASP A 78 11.58 -8.49 -0.06
C ASP A 78 12.29 -9.38 -1.11
N VAL A 79 11.58 -9.74 -2.19
CA VAL A 79 12.04 -10.70 -3.20
C VAL A 79 12.33 -9.99 -4.50
N THR A 80 13.54 -10.17 -5.03
CA THR A 80 13.91 -9.67 -6.36
C THR A 80 14.03 -10.80 -7.37
N VAL A 81 13.42 -10.61 -8.55
CA VAL A 81 13.52 -11.49 -9.72
C VAL A 81 13.86 -10.67 -10.95
N GLY A 82 14.74 -11.18 -11.80
CA GLY A 82 15.04 -10.60 -13.11
C GLY A 82 13.91 -10.74 -14.13
N ASP A 83 14.24 -10.63 -15.41
CA ASP A 83 13.29 -10.87 -16.51
C ASP A 83 12.84 -12.34 -16.49
N CYS A 84 11.54 -12.58 -16.67
CA CYS A 84 10.95 -13.91 -16.56
C CYS A 84 9.68 -14.05 -17.40
N ALA A 85 9.49 -15.15 -18.13
CA ALA A 85 8.27 -15.29 -18.94
C ALA A 85 7.01 -15.44 -18.06
N SER A 86 7.10 -16.20 -16.96
CA SER A 86 5.97 -16.45 -16.06
C SER A 86 6.37 -16.35 -14.60
N VAL A 87 5.67 -15.51 -13.84
CA VAL A 87 5.84 -15.38 -12.38
C VAL A 87 4.54 -15.79 -11.71
N GLU A 88 4.62 -16.72 -10.75
CA GLU A 88 3.51 -17.05 -9.85
C GLU A 88 3.82 -16.58 -8.43
N ILE A 89 2.95 -15.78 -7.84
CA ILE A 89 3.08 -15.28 -6.46
C ILE A 89 2.01 -15.94 -5.60
N THR A 90 2.44 -16.83 -4.73
CA THR A 90 1.61 -17.48 -3.69
C THR A 90 1.91 -16.93 -2.29
N ALA A 91 2.99 -16.16 -2.14
CA ALA A 91 3.36 -15.47 -0.91
C ALA A 91 2.31 -14.45 -0.45
N SER A 92 2.33 -14.13 0.84
CA SER A 92 1.55 -13.03 1.41
C SER A 92 2.44 -12.04 2.15
N ASN A 93 2.02 -10.77 2.16
CA ASN A 93 2.77 -9.68 2.81
C ASN A 93 4.22 -9.59 2.31
N ALA A 94 4.43 -9.78 1.00
CA ALA A 94 5.75 -9.68 0.37
C ALA A 94 5.87 -8.38 -0.46
N VAL A 95 7.09 -7.85 -0.51
CA VAL A 95 7.50 -6.85 -1.50
C VAL A 95 8.22 -7.60 -2.62
N VAL A 96 7.79 -7.42 -3.86
CA VAL A 96 8.31 -8.18 -5.00
C VAL A 96 8.77 -7.24 -6.09
N HIS A 97 10.05 -7.29 -6.41
CA HIS A 97 10.67 -6.55 -7.50
C HIS A 97 10.87 -7.45 -8.71
N LEU A 98 10.27 -7.09 -9.85
CA LEU A 98 10.30 -7.88 -11.08
C LEU A 98 10.97 -7.08 -12.21
N GLY A 99 11.70 -7.81 -13.07
CA GLY A 99 12.11 -7.30 -14.38
C GLY A 99 10.93 -7.19 -15.35
N LYS A 100 11.17 -7.56 -16.61
CA LYS A 100 10.12 -7.76 -17.61
C LYS A 100 9.45 -9.11 -17.43
N VAL A 101 8.12 -9.12 -17.41
CA VAL A 101 7.33 -10.33 -17.22
C VAL A 101 6.21 -10.46 -18.23
N ASP A 102 6.11 -11.57 -18.95
CA ASP A 102 5.02 -11.76 -19.91
C ASP A 102 3.70 -12.05 -19.19
N ALA A 103 3.73 -12.92 -18.18
CA ALA A 103 2.56 -13.30 -17.39
C ALA A 103 2.85 -13.32 -15.88
N LEU A 104 2.09 -12.51 -15.14
CA LEU A 104 2.04 -12.54 -13.68
C LEU A 104 0.72 -13.19 -13.22
N VAL A 105 0.81 -14.22 -12.39
CA VAL A 105 -0.31 -14.83 -11.68
C VAL A 105 -0.12 -14.64 -10.18
N MET A 106 -1.12 -14.11 -9.50
CA MET A 106 -1.03 -13.82 -8.06
C MET A 106 -2.25 -14.34 -7.32
N SER A 107 -2.03 -15.37 -6.50
CA SER A 107 -3.05 -15.97 -5.63
C SER A 107 -2.89 -15.56 -4.17
N GLY A 108 -1.70 -15.08 -3.79
CA GLY A 108 -1.41 -14.53 -2.47
C GLY A 108 -2.09 -13.19 -2.18
N THR A 109 -1.89 -12.68 -0.96
CA THR A 109 -2.61 -11.49 -0.46
C THR A 109 -1.67 -10.43 0.10
N ILE A 110 -2.05 -9.16 -0.02
CA ILE A 110 -1.33 -8.01 0.56
C ILE A 110 0.12 -7.96 0.07
N ASN A 111 0.35 -8.25 -1.21
CA ASN A 111 1.67 -8.11 -1.82
C ASN A 111 1.81 -6.74 -2.49
N ASP A 112 3.01 -6.18 -2.45
CA ASP A 112 3.37 -5.01 -3.24
C ASP A 112 4.35 -5.42 -4.34
N VAL A 113 3.91 -5.34 -5.59
CA VAL A 113 4.68 -5.75 -6.76
C VAL A 113 5.13 -4.51 -7.52
N ASP A 114 6.43 -4.35 -7.70
CA ASP A 114 7.04 -3.33 -8.55
C ASP A 114 7.76 -4.00 -9.72
N ALA A 115 7.28 -3.78 -10.94
CA ALA A 115 7.76 -4.46 -12.13
C ALA A 115 8.14 -3.49 -13.24
N LYS A 116 9.25 -3.72 -13.93
CA LYS A 116 9.63 -2.90 -15.09
C LYS A 116 8.54 -2.93 -16.18
N GLU A 117 8.08 -4.10 -16.58
CA GLU A 117 7.04 -4.25 -17.59
C GLU A 117 6.27 -5.54 -17.35
N ILE A 118 4.95 -5.52 -17.46
CA ILE A 118 4.12 -6.73 -17.40
C ILE A 118 3.19 -6.81 -18.61
N GLY A 119 3.18 -7.95 -19.31
CA GLY A 119 2.26 -8.19 -20.42
C GLY A 119 0.82 -8.48 -19.97
N LYS A 120 0.65 -9.45 -19.07
CA LYS A 120 -0.63 -9.86 -18.51
C LYS A 120 -0.54 -10.06 -17.00
N VAL A 121 -1.55 -9.59 -16.27
CA VAL A 121 -1.68 -9.79 -14.82
C VAL A 121 -2.99 -10.52 -14.54
N THR A 122 -2.93 -11.62 -13.78
CA THR A 122 -4.11 -12.33 -13.25
C THR A 122 -4.01 -12.38 -11.74
N VAL A 123 -4.97 -11.77 -11.05
CA VAL A 123 -5.02 -11.75 -9.58
C VAL A 123 -6.27 -12.47 -9.11
N SER A 124 -6.12 -13.39 -8.16
CA SER A 124 -7.22 -14.03 -7.44
C SER A 124 -7.21 -13.76 -5.94
N GLY A 125 -6.07 -13.30 -5.39
CA GLY A 125 -5.99 -12.86 -4.00
C GLY A 125 -6.42 -11.40 -3.81
N ASN A 126 -6.40 -10.94 -2.55
CA ASN A 126 -6.94 -9.64 -2.15
C ASN A 126 -5.86 -8.68 -1.66
N GLY A 127 -6.14 -7.38 -1.73
CA GLY A 127 -5.32 -6.32 -1.13
C GLY A 127 -3.94 -6.16 -1.77
N ASN A 128 -3.73 -6.66 -2.99
CA ASN A 128 -2.45 -6.57 -3.66
C ASN A 128 -2.30 -5.25 -4.41
N ARG A 129 -1.08 -4.73 -4.44
CA ARG A 129 -0.68 -3.61 -5.28
C ARG A 129 0.24 -4.10 -6.37
N VAL A 130 -0.02 -3.70 -7.62
CA VAL A 130 0.86 -3.95 -8.76
C VAL A 130 1.18 -2.63 -9.43
N THR A 131 2.45 -2.27 -9.46
CA THR A 131 2.97 -1.08 -10.13
C THR A 131 3.87 -1.50 -11.28
N THR A 132 3.66 -0.94 -12.47
CA THR A 132 4.50 -1.26 -13.63
C THR A 132 4.64 -0.10 -14.61
N ASP A 133 5.75 -0.01 -15.34
CA ASP A 133 5.94 1.02 -16.38
C ASP A 133 5.16 0.65 -17.68
N GLY A 134 4.62 -0.57 -17.76
CA GLY A 134 3.82 -1.07 -18.88
C GLY A 134 2.31 -0.87 -18.72
N LYS A 135 1.55 -1.23 -19.77
CA LYS A 135 0.08 -1.30 -19.75
C LYS A 135 -0.38 -2.76 -19.82
N PRO A 136 -0.40 -3.50 -18.68
CA PRO A 136 -0.76 -4.90 -18.68
C PRO A 136 -2.24 -5.12 -19.00
N LYS A 137 -2.55 -6.29 -19.58
CA LYS A 137 -3.91 -6.82 -19.58
C LYS A 137 -4.23 -7.38 -18.19
N VAL A 138 -5.10 -6.71 -17.44
CA VAL A 138 -5.46 -7.10 -16.07
C VAL A 138 -6.72 -7.97 -16.05
N THR A 139 -6.66 -9.08 -15.33
CA THR A 139 -7.81 -9.88 -14.91
C THR A 139 -7.79 -10.00 -13.40
N ASP A 140 -8.67 -9.26 -12.73
CA ASP A 140 -8.79 -9.27 -11.28
C ASP A 140 -10.07 -10.02 -10.85
N LYS A 141 -9.89 -11.02 -9.99
CA LYS A 141 -10.96 -11.81 -9.37
C LYS A 141 -10.99 -11.66 -7.85
N GLY A 142 -10.08 -10.87 -7.29
CA GLY A 142 -10.03 -10.56 -5.87
C GLY A 142 -10.74 -9.25 -5.52
N ALA A 143 -10.49 -8.79 -4.30
CA ALA A 143 -11.00 -7.53 -3.78
C ALA A 143 -9.85 -6.63 -3.32
N GLU A 144 -10.07 -5.32 -3.37
CA GLU A 144 -9.15 -4.29 -2.85
C GLU A 144 -7.76 -4.30 -3.49
N ASN A 145 -7.64 -4.83 -4.72
CA ASN A 145 -6.40 -4.77 -5.48
C ASN A 145 -6.26 -3.40 -6.16
N LEU A 146 -5.02 -2.95 -6.34
CA LEU A 146 -4.69 -1.68 -6.98
C LEU A 146 -3.61 -1.86 -8.04
N PHE A 147 -3.91 -1.40 -9.26
CA PHE A 147 -3.02 -1.45 -10.41
C PHE A 147 -2.62 -0.04 -10.82
N VAL A 148 -1.31 0.23 -10.84
CA VAL A 148 -0.75 1.55 -11.15
C VAL A 148 0.23 1.42 -12.32
N THR A 149 0.07 2.27 -13.33
CA THR A 149 1.05 2.44 -14.41
C THR A 149 1.82 3.74 -14.19
N ARG A 150 3.15 3.71 -14.36
CA ARG A 150 4.02 4.90 -14.28
C ARG A 150 4.36 5.46 -15.66
#